data_AF-A0A7C0XI45-F1
#
_entry.id   AF-A0A7C0XI45-F1
#
_cell.length_a   1.000
_cell.length_b   1.000
_cell.length_c   1.000
_cell.angle_alpha   90.00
_cell.angle_beta   90.00
_cell.angle_gamma   90.00
#
_symmetry.space_group_name_H-M   'P 1'
#
loop_
_entity.id
_entity.type
_entity.pdbx_description
1 polymer ?
#
loop_
_entity_poly.entity_id
_entity_poly.type
_entity_poly.pdbx_seq_one_letter_code
_entity_poly.pdbx_strand_id
1 'polypeptide(L)'
;TIEQAKASKYVDRVVVSTDDKEIAEVARQYGAEVPFMRPKELARDDTPGVDVVFHAMNWFIKNENKQYDLIMLLQPTSPLRAAEDIDKAIELLFFKKAKAIVSVCEVDHHPLWTNTLPEDGNMKAFLRPEILNKRRQDLPVFYRLNGAIYLARLDYLRKCNGFFGPETYAYVMPRERSIDVDTNFDLKLVEYFISLASK
;
A
#
# COMPACT_ATOMS: atom_id res chain seq x y z
N THR A 1 9.25 -7.67 -0.17
CA THR A 1 9.22 -6.18 -0.09
C THR A 1 10.59 -5.54 -0.01
N ILE A 2 11.46 -5.89 0.95
CA ILE A 2 12.79 -5.29 1.13
C ILE A 2 13.64 -5.36 -0.15
N GLU A 3 13.77 -6.55 -0.73
CA GLU A 3 14.54 -6.75 -1.96
C GLU A 3 14.04 -5.87 -3.10
N GLN A 4 12.71 -5.78 -3.27
CA GLN A 4 12.10 -4.94 -4.30
C GLN A 4 12.33 -3.45 -4.05
N ALA A 5 12.36 -3.02 -2.78
CA ALA A 5 12.69 -1.64 -2.44
C ALA A 5 14.17 -1.33 -2.72
N LYS A 6 15.08 -2.26 -2.45
CA LYS A 6 16.51 -2.11 -2.72
C LYS A 6 16.87 -2.20 -4.21
N ALA A 7 16.05 -2.90 -4.99
CA ALA A 7 16.21 -2.99 -6.44
C ALA A 7 15.67 -1.76 -7.19
N SER A 8 14.97 -0.84 -6.50
CA SER A 8 14.54 0.44 -7.08
C SER A 8 15.75 1.31 -7.42
N LYS A 9 15.64 2.09 -8.51
CA LYS A 9 16.68 3.04 -8.93
C LYS A 9 16.72 4.32 -8.10
N TYR A 10 15.64 4.62 -7.39
CA TYR A 10 15.41 5.92 -6.76
C TYR A 10 15.35 5.88 -5.24
N VAL A 11 15.34 4.69 -4.62
CA VAL A 11 15.25 4.55 -3.16
C VAL A 11 16.64 4.66 -2.53
N ASP A 12 16.84 5.70 -1.73
CA ASP A 12 18.12 5.93 -1.04
C ASP A 12 18.33 5.01 0.18
N ARG A 13 17.27 4.78 0.96
CA ARG A 13 17.30 3.98 2.19
C ARG A 13 16.06 3.14 2.34
N VAL A 14 16.24 1.91 2.80
CA VAL A 14 15.15 0.97 3.11
C VAL A 14 15.16 0.73 4.61
N VAL A 15 14.08 1.15 5.29
CA VAL A 15 13.96 1.10 6.74
C VAL A 15 12.78 0.22 7.11
N VAL A 16 12.98 -0.70 8.04
CA VAL A 16 11.91 -1.51 8.63
C VAL A 16 11.61 -1.01 10.04
N SER A 17 10.38 -0.54 10.22
CA SER A 17 9.82 -0.15 11.53
C SER A 17 9.08 -1.35 12.11
N THR A 18 9.62 -1.94 13.17
CA THR A 18 9.04 -3.13 13.83
C THR A 18 9.28 -3.09 15.33
N ASP A 19 8.35 -3.65 16.10
CA ASP A 19 8.48 -3.94 17.54
C ASP A 19 8.88 -5.40 17.81
N ASP A 20 8.86 -6.24 16.77
CA ASP A 20 9.24 -7.65 16.82
C ASP A 20 10.72 -7.87 16.48
N LYS A 21 11.41 -8.66 17.31
CA LYS A 21 12.85 -8.93 17.17
C LYS A 21 13.19 -9.86 16.01
N GLU A 22 12.33 -10.82 15.72
CA GLU A 22 12.52 -11.75 14.60
C GLU A 22 12.38 -11.00 13.27
N ILE A 23 11.36 -10.15 13.14
CA ILE A 23 11.19 -9.26 11.98
C ILE A 23 12.41 -8.33 11.83
N ALA A 24 12.93 -7.78 12.92
CA ALA A 24 14.11 -6.93 12.89
C ALA A 24 15.35 -7.68 12.39
N GLU A 25 15.54 -8.92 12.83
CA GLU A 25 16.68 -9.75 12.41
C GLU A 25 16.58 -10.11 10.93
N VAL A 26 15.41 -10.58 10.48
CA VAL A 26 15.16 -10.86 9.06
C VAL A 26 15.39 -9.59 8.22
N ALA A 27 14.89 -8.43 8.66
CA ALA A 27 15.09 -7.18 7.94
C ALA A 27 16.58 -6.85 7.72
N ARG A 28 17.42 -7.03 8.75
CA ARG A 28 18.88 -6.83 8.65
C ARG A 28 19.54 -7.85 7.72
N GLN A 29 19.12 -9.11 7.77
CA GLN A 29 19.64 -10.17 6.88
C GLN A 29 19.38 -9.86 5.40
N TYR A 30 18.21 -9.29 5.08
CA TYR A 30 17.88 -8.80 3.73
C TYR A 30 18.48 -7.40 3.44
N GLY A 31 19.24 -6.86 4.38
CA GLY A 31 20.00 -5.62 4.27
C GLY A 31 19.13 -4.36 4.25
N ALA A 32 17.98 -4.38 4.92
CA ALA A 32 17.29 -3.16 5.34
C ALA A 32 17.84 -2.68 6.68
N GLU A 33 17.62 -1.41 6.96
CA GLU A 33 18.00 -0.78 8.22
C GLU A 33 16.90 -0.94 9.27
N VAL A 34 17.31 -1.18 10.52
CA VAL A 34 16.41 -1.20 11.68
C VAL A 34 17.01 -0.28 12.76
N PRO A 35 16.96 1.05 12.56
CA PRO A 35 17.63 2.03 13.41
C PRO A 35 16.98 2.16 14.81
N PHE A 36 15.73 1.73 14.93
CA PHE A 36 14.96 1.75 16.16
C PHE A 36 14.06 0.52 16.25
N MET A 37 13.65 0.19 17.47
CA MET A 37 12.50 -0.67 17.71
C MET A 37 11.28 0.23 17.89
N ARG A 38 10.18 -0.12 17.21
CA ARG A 38 8.92 0.63 17.32
C ARG A 38 8.36 0.50 18.74
N PRO A 39 7.93 1.60 19.38
CA PRO A 39 7.23 1.55 20.66
C PRO A 39 5.93 0.72 20.57
N LYS A 40 5.60 -0.04 21.62
CA LYS A 40 4.45 -0.97 21.62
C LYS A 40 3.11 -0.27 21.41
N GLU A 41 3.00 0.98 21.84
CA GLU A 41 1.83 1.82 21.64
C GLU A 41 1.55 2.14 20.17
N LEU A 42 2.56 2.05 19.30
CA LEU A 42 2.44 2.23 17.84
C LEU A 42 2.34 0.90 17.06
N ALA A 43 2.18 -0.21 17.79
CA ALA A 43 2.07 -1.56 17.22
C ALA A 43 0.71 -2.20 17.53
N ARG A 44 -0.27 -1.41 17.98
CA ARG A 44 -1.62 -1.88 18.28
C ARG A 44 -2.48 -1.93 17.02
N ASP A 45 -3.48 -2.81 17.00
CA ASP A 45 -4.41 -2.99 15.87
C ASP A 45 -5.14 -1.71 15.46
N ASP A 46 -5.34 -0.78 16.40
CA ASP A 46 -6.02 0.50 16.18
C ASP A 46 -5.05 1.65 15.82
N THR A 47 -3.74 1.40 15.74
CA THR A 47 -2.76 2.44 15.43
C THR A 47 -2.90 2.88 13.98
N PRO A 48 -3.17 4.18 13.70
CA PRO A 48 -3.16 4.69 12.33
C PRO A 48 -1.80 4.49 11.67
N GLY A 49 -1.78 3.95 10.45
CA GLY A 49 -0.54 3.70 9.71
C GLY A 49 0.35 4.94 9.54
N VAL A 50 -0.24 6.14 9.51
CA VAL A 50 0.49 7.41 9.42
C VAL A 50 1.32 7.73 10.67
N ASP A 51 0.87 7.30 11.86
CA ASP A 51 1.58 7.58 13.11
C ASP A 51 2.89 6.81 13.19
N VAL A 52 2.91 5.58 12.66
CA VAL A 52 4.13 4.76 12.51
C VAL A 52 5.13 5.45 11.58
N VAL A 53 4.64 6.08 10.51
CA VAL A 53 5.46 6.84 9.56
C VAL A 53 6.04 8.08 10.24
N PHE A 54 5.23 8.84 10.99
CA PHE A 54 5.72 10.01 11.71
C PHE A 54 6.74 9.66 12.80
N HIS A 55 6.55 8.54 13.50
CA HIS A 55 7.53 8.04 14.45
C HIS A 55 8.89 7.81 13.78
N ALA A 56 8.92 7.09 12.66
CA ALA A 56 10.15 6.83 11.91
C ALA A 56 10.84 8.14 11.48
N MET A 57 10.07 9.08 10.93
CA MET A 57 10.59 10.37 10.48
C MET A 57 11.15 11.23 11.62
N ASN A 58 10.43 11.30 12.73
CA ASN A 58 10.87 12.05 13.90
C ASN A 58 12.13 11.42 14.53
N TRP A 59 12.29 10.09 14.44
CA TRP A 59 13.52 9.43 14.87
C TRP A 59 14.73 9.90 14.05
N PHE A 60 14.64 9.97 12.72
CA PHE A 60 15.75 10.43 11.88
C PHE A 60 16.11 11.90 12.11
N ILE A 61 15.11 12.76 12.27
CA ILE A 61 15.33 14.17 12.60
C ILE A 61 16.05 14.28 13.95
N LYS A 62 15.58 13.55 14.97
CA LYS A 62 16.12 13.64 16.33
C LYS A 62 17.51 13.03 16.49
N ASN A 63 17.77 11.89 15.86
CA ASN A 63 18.98 11.08 16.13
C ASN A 63 20.06 11.23 15.05
N GLU A 64 19.70 11.56 13.81
CA GLU A 64 20.66 11.73 12.71
C GLU A 64 20.76 13.18 12.20
N ASN A 65 19.90 14.10 12.69
CA ASN A 65 19.75 15.44 12.13
C ASN A 65 19.53 15.43 10.61
N LYS A 66 18.81 14.40 10.12
CA LYS A 66 18.50 14.20 8.71
C LYS A 66 17.02 14.40 8.43
N GLN A 67 16.74 15.01 7.30
CA GLN A 67 15.39 15.20 6.76
C GLN A 67 15.36 14.65 5.34
N TYR A 68 14.22 14.03 4.98
CA TYR A 68 13.97 13.51 3.64
C TYR A 68 12.83 14.28 2.98
N ASP A 69 12.91 14.42 1.66
CA ASP A 69 11.87 15.10 0.88
C ASP A 69 10.66 14.19 0.63
N LEU A 70 10.93 12.90 0.42
CA LEU A 70 9.94 11.88 0.09
C LEU A 70 9.96 10.76 1.12
N ILE A 71 8.79 10.21 1.38
CA ILE A 71 8.63 8.96 2.11
C ILE A 71 7.69 8.03 1.34
N MET A 72 8.08 6.77 1.28
CA MET A 72 7.27 5.72 0.70
C MET A 72 7.01 4.62 1.73
N LEU A 73 5.75 4.45 2.11
CA LEU A 73 5.29 3.31 2.90
C LEU A 73 4.99 2.15 1.94
N LEU A 74 5.65 1.02 2.21
CA LEU A 74 5.53 -0.22 1.46
C LEU A 74 5.09 -1.32 2.40
N GLN A 75 3.85 -1.78 2.28
CA GLN A 75 3.35 -2.83 3.18
C GLN A 75 3.97 -4.19 2.82
N PRO A 76 4.38 -5.00 3.82
CA PRO A 76 4.93 -6.33 3.58
C PRO A 76 3.89 -7.33 3.06
N THR A 77 2.59 -7.05 3.28
CA THR A 77 1.45 -7.87 2.84
C THR A 77 1.19 -7.79 1.33
N SER A 78 1.91 -6.94 0.59
CA SER A 78 1.86 -6.85 -0.88
C SER A 78 3.13 -7.42 -1.54
N PRO A 79 3.42 -8.73 -1.42
CA PRO A 79 4.70 -9.32 -1.83
C PRO A 79 4.93 -9.32 -3.35
N LEU A 80 3.87 -9.23 -4.15
CA LEU A 80 3.93 -9.27 -5.62
C LEU A 80 4.25 -7.91 -6.27
N ARG A 81 4.34 -6.84 -5.47
CA ARG A 81 4.77 -5.52 -5.95
C ARG A 81 6.21 -5.59 -6.46
N ALA A 82 6.44 -5.20 -7.71
CA ALA A 82 7.76 -5.19 -8.31
C ALA A 82 8.56 -3.92 -7.94
N ALA A 83 9.88 -3.96 -8.12
CA ALA A 83 10.74 -2.77 -8.07
C ALA A 83 10.32 -1.71 -9.10
N GLU A 84 9.90 -2.14 -10.30
CA GLU A 84 9.41 -1.25 -11.35
C GLU A 84 8.15 -0.47 -10.91
N ASP A 85 7.29 -1.05 -10.06
CA ASP A 85 6.12 -0.36 -9.51
C ASP A 85 6.53 0.80 -8.59
N ILE A 86 7.59 0.62 -7.81
CA ILE A 86 8.18 1.68 -6.97
C ILE A 86 8.71 2.81 -7.86
N ASP A 87 9.52 2.45 -8.86
CA ASP A 87 10.15 3.42 -9.75
C ASP A 87 9.10 4.24 -10.48
N LYS A 88 8.09 3.58 -11.07
CA LYS A 88 7.00 4.25 -11.78
C LYS A 88 6.15 5.13 -10.88
N ALA A 89 5.93 4.75 -9.62
CA ALA A 89 5.21 5.60 -8.68
C ALA A 89 6.00 6.89 -8.37
N ILE A 90 7.32 6.79 -8.23
CA ILE A 90 8.20 7.96 -8.03
C ILE A 90 8.20 8.84 -9.29
N GLU A 91 8.42 8.25 -10.46
CA GLU A 91 8.37 8.95 -11.75
C GLU A 91 7.02 9.67 -11.95
N LEU A 92 5.91 9.02 -11.63
CA LEU A 92 4.57 9.58 -11.72
C LEU A 92 4.39 10.79 -10.79
N LEU A 93 4.93 10.75 -9.57
CA LEU A 93 4.90 11.88 -8.64
C LEU A 93 5.53 13.12 -9.26
N PHE A 94 6.71 12.97 -9.88
CA PHE A 94 7.40 14.09 -10.52
C PHE A 94 6.71 14.53 -11.81
N PHE A 95 6.30 13.59 -12.66
CA PHE A 95 5.61 13.87 -13.92
C PHE A 95 4.31 14.67 -13.72
N LYS A 96 3.49 14.27 -12.75
CA LYS A 96 2.22 14.96 -12.42
C LYS A 96 2.44 16.22 -11.56
N LYS A 97 3.66 16.49 -11.10
CA LYS A 97 3.95 17.45 -10.03
C LYS A 97 3.06 17.20 -8.80
N ALA A 98 2.77 15.93 -8.51
CA ALA A 98 1.93 15.50 -7.41
C ALA A 98 2.62 15.72 -6.07
N LYS A 99 1.81 15.67 -5.00
CA LYS A 99 2.31 15.69 -3.63
C LYS A 99 2.27 14.31 -2.97
N ALA A 100 1.37 13.44 -3.43
CA ALA A 100 1.33 12.04 -3.04
C ALA A 100 0.88 11.14 -4.19
N ILE A 101 1.31 9.88 -4.14
CA ILE A 101 0.89 8.80 -5.02
C ILE A 101 0.43 7.63 -4.14
N VAL A 102 -0.73 7.06 -4.45
CA VAL A 102 -1.25 5.86 -3.79
C VAL A 102 -1.53 4.81 -4.84
N SER A 103 -1.08 3.58 -4.63
CA SER A 103 -1.36 2.50 -5.56
C SER A 103 -2.78 1.96 -5.43
N VAL A 104 -3.37 1.63 -6.57
CA VAL A 104 -4.71 1.06 -6.68
C VAL A 104 -4.71 -0.04 -7.73
N CYS A 105 -5.73 -0.89 -7.72
CA CYS A 105 -6.01 -1.82 -8.82
C CYS A 105 -7.51 -1.84 -9.12
N GLU A 106 -7.88 -2.27 -10.33
CA GLU A 106 -9.29 -2.44 -10.67
C GLU A 106 -9.94 -3.51 -9.77
N VAL A 107 -11.18 -3.27 -9.35
CA VAL A 107 -11.94 -4.20 -8.51
C VAL A 107 -12.29 -5.51 -9.23
N ASP A 108 -12.22 -6.62 -8.51
CA ASP A 108 -12.64 -7.93 -8.99
C ASP A 108 -14.18 -7.98 -9.12
N HIS A 109 -14.85 -7.55 -8.05
CA HIS A 109 -16.30 -7.45 -7.93
C HIS A 109 -16.74 -5.99 -7.95
N HIS A 110 -17.65 -5.66 -8.86
CA HIS A 110 -18.07 -4.29 -9.07
C HIS A 110 -18.85 -3.77 -7.83
N PRO A 111 -18.44 -2.65 -7.18
CA PRO A 111 -19.08 -2.16 -5.95
C PRO A 111 -20.57 -1.91 -6.09
N LEU A 112 -21.02 -1.42 -7.24
CA LEU A 112 -22.46 -1.23 -7.49
C LEU A 112 -23.25 -2.55 -7.53
N TRP A 113 -22.59 -3.70 -7.71
CA TRP A 113 -23.21 -5.04 -7.66
C TRP A 113 -23.02 -5.74 -6.31
N THR A 114 -22.64 -4.98 -5.28
CA THR A 114 -22.50 -5.46 -3.91
C THR A 114 -23.49 -4.72 -3.01
N ASN A 115 -24.06 -5.42 -2.03
CA ASN A 115 -24.94 -4.84 -1.03
C ASN A 115 -24.99 -5.76 0.21
N THR A 116 -25.57 -5.28 1.31
CA THR A 116 -25.90 -6.14 2.45
C THR A 116 -27.07 -7.06 2.09
N LEU A 117 -27.01 -8.31 2.56
CA LEU A 117 -28.12 -9.24 2.45
C LEU A 117 -28.99 -9.12 3.71
N PRO A 118 -30.28 -8.78 3.60
CA PRO A 118 -31.19 -8.77 4.75
C PRO A 118 -31.32 -10.17 5.37
N GLU A 119 -31.71 -10.24 6.64
CA GLU A 119 -31.87 -11.52 7.36
C GLU A 119 -32.87 -12.48 6.68
N ASP A 120 -33.92 -11.95 6.05
CA ASP A 120 -34.91 -12.73 5.32
C ASP A 120 -34.42 -13.19 3.92
N GLY A 121 -33.21 -12.80 3.52
CA GLY A 121 -32.62 -13.12 2.22
C GLY A 121 -33.29 -12.41 1.03
N ASN A 122 -34.13 -11.41 1.27
CA ASN A 122 -34.89 -10.76 0.20
C ASN A 122 -34.00 -9.89 -0.69
N MET A 123 -34.04 -10.16 -2.00
CA MET A 123 -33.20 -9.50 -3.01
C MET A 123 -33.87 -8.29 -3.69
N LYS A 124 -35.12 -7.94 -3.34
CA LYS A 124 -35.92 -6.91 -4.04
C LYS A 124 -35.23 -5.55 -4.14
N ALA A 125 -34.42 -5.18 -3.14
CA ALA A 125 -33.68 -3.93 -3.08
C ALA A 125 -32.15 -4.12 -3.13
N PHE A 126 -31.68 -5.31 -3.53
CA PHE A 126 -30.24 -5.63 -3.51
C PHE A 126 -29.46 -4.78 -4.51
N LEU A 127 -29.99 -4.58 -5.73
CA LEU A 127 -29.39 -3.70 -6.73
C LEU A 127 -30.10 -2.33 -6.74
N ARG A 128 -29.31 -1.26 -6.87
CA ARG A 128 -29.85 0.11 -6.96
C ARG A 128 -30.61 0.31 -8.28
N PRO A 129 -31.72 1.05 -8.30
CA PRO A 129 -32.47 1.32 -9.53
C PRO A 129 -31.61 1.84 -10.69
N GLU A 130 -30.63 2.71 -10.40
CA GLU A 130 -29.75 3.33 -11.40
C GLU A 130 -28.86 2.33 -12.18
N ILE A 131 -28.70 1.10 -11.68
CA ILE A 131 -27.89 0.06 -12.30
C ILE A 131 -28.70 -1.15 -12.77
N LEU A 132 -30.01 -1.16 -12.54
CA LEU A 132 -30.87 -2.23 -13.04
C LEU A 132 -30.75 -2.32 -14.57
N ASN A 133 -30.54 -3.53 -15.07
CA ASN A 133 -30.35 -3.85 -16.49
C ASN A 133 -29.10 -3.23 -17.14
N LYS A 134 -28.18 -2.61 -16.38
CA LYS A 134 -26.88 -2.21 -16.91
C LYS A 134 -25.91 -3.38 -16.88
N ARG A 135 -25.15 -3.56 -17.96
CA ARG A 135 -24.09 -4.57 -18.01
C ARG A 135 -22.83 -4.01 -17.36
N ARG A 136 -21.95 -4.87 -16.85
CA ARG A 136 -20.69 -4.46 -16.18
C ARG A 136 -19.87 -3.50 -17.03
N GLN A 137 -19.76 -3.79 -18.32
CA GLN A 137 -18.98 -2.99 -19.28
C GLN A 137 -19.58 -1.60 -19.56
N ASP A 138 -20.84 -1.37 -19.21
CA ASP A 138 -21.51 -0.07 -19.37
C ASP A 138 -21.40 0.78 -18.08
N LEU A 139 -20.77 0.25 -17.02
CA LEU A 139 -20.58 0.94 -15.74
C LEU A 139 -19.18 1.58 -15.67
N PRO A 140 -19.00 2.61 -14.82
CA PRO A 140 -17.68 3.18 -14.56
C PRO A 140 -16.69 2.12 -14.06
N VAL A 141 -15.41 2.29 -14.37
CA VAL A 141 -14.36 1.45 -13.80
C VAL A 141 -14.11 1.86 -12.36
N PHE A 142 -14.17 0.90 -11.44
CA PHE A 142 -13.90 1.12 -10.02
C PHE A 142 -12.53 0.57 -9.66
N TYR A 143 -11.84 1.28 -8.77
CA TYR A 143 -10.53 0.88 -8.26
C TYR A 143 -10.61 0.71 -6.74
N ARG A 144 -9.84 -0.24 -6.21
CA ARG A 144 -9.59 -0.42 -4.78
C ARG A 144 -8.16 -0.06 -4.44
N LEU A 145 -7.95 0.41 -3.21
CA LEU A 145 -6.61 0.43 -2.62
C LEU A 145 -6.06 -1.00 -2.59
N ASN A 146 -4.76 -1.14 -2.80
CA ASN A 146 -4.09 -2.45 -2.79
C ASN A 146 -2.94 -2.55 -1.79
N GLY A 147 -2.75 -1.54 -0.91
CA GLY A 147 -1.76 -1.57 0.16
C GLY A 147 -0.29 -1.42 -0.26
N ALA A 148 0.00 -1.55 -1.55
CA ALA A 148 1.36 -1.79 -2.01
C ALA A 148 2.29 -0.57 -1.91
N ILE A 149 1.81 0.63 -2.26
CA ILE A 149 2.59 1.87 -2.34
C ILE A 149 1.76 3.04 -1.81
N TYR A 150 2.33 3.73 -0.82
CA TYR A 150 1.91 5.07 -0.41
C TYR A 150 3.14 5.97 -0.40
N LEU A 151 3.26 6.84 -1.40
CA LEU A 151 4.36 7.77 -1.58
C LEU A 151 3.87 9.19 -1.31
N ALA A 152 4.59 9.97 -0.53
CA ALA A 152 4.25 11.38 -0.31
C ALA A 152 5.51 12.23 -0.12
N ARG A 153 5.37 13.52 -0.45
CA ARG A 153 6.27 14.54 0.08
C ARG A 153 6.02 14.70 1.57
N LEU A 154 7.09 14.81 2.35
CA LEU A 154 7.00 14.80 3.81
C LEU A 154 6.18 15.98 4.36
N ASP A 155 6.33 17.16 3.78
CA ASP A 155 5.58 18.37 4.12
C ASP A 155 4.07 18.19 3.87
N TYR A 156 3.73 17.57 2.74
CA TYR A 156 2.35 17.26 2.38
C TYR A 156 1.74 16.20 3.30
N LEU A 157 2.48 15.13 3.61
CA LEU A 157 2.04 14.09 4.53
C LEU A 157 1.68 14.69 5.90
N ARG A 158 2.53 15.59 6.43
CA ARG A 158 2.26 16.32 7.68
C ARG A 158 1.04 17.23 7.57
N LYS A 159 0.92 17.99 6.48
CA LYS A 159 -0.22 18.90 6.23
C LYS A 159 -1.56 18.16 6.16
N CYS A 160 -1.59 17.01 5.49
CA CYS A 160 -2.80 16.21 5.29
C CYS A 160 -3.07 15.22 6.43
N ASN A 161 -2.13 15.05 7.36
CA ASN A 161 -2.15 13.97 8.35
C ASN A 161 -2.39 12.58 7.72
N GLY A 162 -1.77 12.34 6.56
CA GLY A 162 -2.00 11.13 5.78
C GLY A 162 -1.67 11.28 4.30
N PHE A 163 -1.85 10.19 3.55
CA PHE A 163 -1.48 10.08 2.14
C PHE A 163 -2.57 10.57 1.17
N PHE A 164 -3.70 11.05 1.67
CA PHE A 164 -4.84 11.48 0.86
C PHE A 164 -5.08 12.99 0.97
N GLY A 165 -5.34 13.61 -0.17
CA GLY A 165 -5.69 15.02 -0.28
C GLY A 165 -5.81 15.45 -1.73
N PRO A 166 -6.03 16.76 -1.99
CA PRO A 166 -6.36 17.28 -3.32
C PRO A 166 -5.25 17.11 -4.38
N GLU A 167 -4.02 16.79 -3.96
CA GLU A 167 -2.84 16.63 -4.83
C GLU A 167 -2.30 15.18 -4.79
N THR A 168 -3.16 14.24 -4.37
CA THR A 168 -2.90 12.80 -4.37
C THR A 168 -3.40 12.17 -5.66
N TYR A 169 -2.54 11.42 -6.34
CA TYR A 169 -2.88 10.72 -7.59
C TYR A 169 -2.74 9.21 -7.44
N ALA A 170 -3.48 8.46 -8.25
CA ALA A 170 -3.45 7.00 -8.25
C ALA A 170 -2.34 6.46 -9.15
N TYR A 171 -1.59 5.46 -8.67
CA TYR A 171 -0.77 4.59 -9.51
C TYR A 171 -1.51 3.26 -9.71
N VAL A 172 -1.92 2.97 -10.94
CA VAL A 172 -2.69 1.75 -11.24
C VAL A 172 -1.74 0.57 -11.43
N MET A 173 -1.85 -0.42 -10.53
CA MET A 173 -1.14 -1.69 -10.61
C MET A 173 -2.02 -2.78 -11.23
N PRO A 174 -1.40 -3.77 -11.93
CA PRO A 174 -2.10 -4.97 -12.36
C PRO A 174 -2.71 -5.74 -11.19
N ARG A 175 -3.86 -6.39 -11.42
CA ARG A 175 -4.60 -7.11 -10.37
C ARG A 175 -3.80 -8.29 -9.82
N GLU A 176 -3.13 -9.02 -10.70
CA GLU A 176 -2.26 -10.16 -10.37
C GLU A 176 -1.08 -9.76 -9.48
N ARG A 177 -0.68 -8.47 -9.44
CA ARG A 177 0.35 -7.95 -8.53
C ARG A 177 -0.21 -7.19 -7.33
N SER A 178 -1.53 -7.24 -7.12
CA SER A 178 -2.27 -6.48 -6.11
C SER A 178 -2.99 -7.37 -5.09
N ILE A 179 -2.46 -8.57 -4.87
CA ILE A 179 -2.90 -9.49 -3.81
C ILE A 179 -2.34 -8.99 -2.48
N ASP A 180 -3.23 -8.83 -1.51
CA ASP A 180 -2.91 -8.49 -0.12
C ASP A 180 -2.99 -9.78 0.71
N VAL A 181 -1.96 -10.06 1.51
CA VAL A 181 -1.85 -11.30 2.28
C VAL A 181 -2.41 -11.09 3.68
N ASP A 182 -3.70 -11.38 3.85
CA ASP A 182 -4.38 -11.38 5.15
C ASP A 182 -4.63 -12.79 5.69
N THR A 183 -4.74 -13.78 4.80
CA THR A 183 -5.09 -15.15 5.14
C THR A 183 -4.11 -16.17 4.54
N ASN A 184 -4.16 -17.39 5.06
CA ASN A 184 -3.43 -18.52 4.48
C ASN A 184 -3.84 -18.84 3.03
N PHE A 185 -5.05 -18.46 2.61
CA PHE A 185 -5.47 -18.62 1.22
C PHE A 185 -4.73 -17.63 0.31
N ASP A 186 -4.62 -16.37 0.74
CA ASP A 186 -3.90 -15.33 0.00
C ASP A 186 -2.41 -15.68 -0.14
N LEU A 187 -1.80 -16.22 0.92
CA LEU A 187 -0.42 -16.70 0.88
C LEU A 187 -0.21 -17.79 -0.18
N LYS A 188 -1.10 -18.78 -0.26
CA LYS A 188 -1.03 -19.84 -1.28
C LYS A 188 -1.18 -19.29 -2.70
N LEU A 189 -2.05 -18.29 -2.89
CA LEU A 189 -2.19 -17.62 -4.19
C LEU A 189 -0.89 -16.92 -4.59
N VAL A 190 -0.27 -16.18 -3.65
CA VAL A 190 1.02 -15.53 -3.88
C VAL A 190 2.10 -16.54 -4.23
N GLU A 191 2.23 -17.64 -3.48
CA GLU A 191 3.18 -18.71 -3.74
C GLU A 191 3.00 -19.29 -5.16
N TYR A 192 1.76 -19.51 -5.57
CA TYR A 192 1.44 -19.96 -6.93
C TYR A 192 1.94 -18.96 -7.97
N PHE A 193 1.64 -17.66 -7.84
CA PHE A 193 2.09 -16.64 -8.80
C PHE A 193 3.61 -16.52 -8.86
N ILE A 194 4.31 -16.60 -7.72
CA ILE A 194 5.79 -16.61 -7.68
C ILE A 194 6.36 -17.83 -8.40
N SER A 195 5.73 -19.00 -8.25
CA SER A 195 6.17 -20.22 -8.92
C SER A 195 6.06 -20.15 -10.45
N LEU A 196 5.10 -19.36 -10.97
CA LEU A 196 4.94 -19.14 -12.41
C LEU A 196 6.01 -18.19 -12.97
N ALA A 197 6.43 -17.19 -12.19
CA ALA A 197 7.45 -16.23 -12.60
C ALA A 197 8.88 -16.81 -12.56
N SER A 198 9.07 -17.94 -11.88
CA SER A 198 10.36 -18.61 -11.71
C SER A 198 10.64 -19.70 -12.77
N LYS A 199 9.76 -19.82 -13.78
CA LYS A 199 9.90 -20.72 -14.93
C LYS A 199 10.20 -19.93 -16.20
#